data_AF-A0A1F7FR36-F1
#
_entry.id   AF-A0A1F7FR36-F1
#
_cell.length_a   1.000
_cell.length_b   1.000
_cell.length_c   1.000
_cell.angle_alpha   90.00
_cell.angle_beta   90.00
_cell.angle_gamma   90.00
#
_symmetry.space_group_name_H-M   'P 1'
#
loop_
_entity.id
_entity.type
_entity.pdbx_description
1 polymer ?
#
loop_
_entity_poly.entity_id
_entity_poly.type
_entity_poly.pdbx_seq_one_letter_code
_entity_poly.pdbx_strand_id
1 'polypeptide(L)'
;VSVGDASQAPELAGQLTSLKLNAATGAFFGFNVLPTIIFFSALMAIFYHLGIMQRLVYCVAWVMQRTMKTSGAESLSAAANIFVGQTEAPLVIKPYVEKMTFSELNCIMTGGMATIAGGVMAGYVGMLKDSIPGIAGHLIAASVMSAPAALVFAKILVPETEVPETSGNLELRIEKIDQNVIDAAARGCSEGMTLALNVAAMLIGFIALIAMGNYIWSVIANLVGLTSYNTLETLLGLIAAPFAWMLGVPSQDLAIAGELLGKKTILNEFVAYADLANYLNGKTLVNGAAAELTMRTRVILSYALCGFANLGSIGIQIGGIGGIAPSRRGDLAKLGLRALLAGTFASFLTGNIAGMLI
;
A
#
# COMPACT_ATOMS: atom_id res chain seq x y z
N VAL A 1 18.76 39.00 -6.82
CA VAL A 1 17.72 39.65 -6.00
C VAL A 1 17.10 38.57 -5.12
N SER A 2 17.00 38.82 -3.81
CA SER A 2 16.64 37.85 -2.77
C SER A 2 15.29 37.17 -3.04
N VAL A 3 15.25 35.84 -3.04
CA VAL A 3 14.08 35.00 -3.41
C VAL A 3 13.07 34.88 -2.24
N GLY A 4 13.00 35.88 -1.37
CA GLY A 4 12.17 35.86 -0.16
C GLY A 4 11.12 36.95 -0.06
N ASP A 5 11.06 37.87 -1.02
CA ASP A 5 10.19 39.04 -0.92
C ASP A 5 9.08 39.01 -1.97
N ALA A 6 7.91 38.52 -1.56
CA ALA A 6 6.71 38.42 -2.40
C ALA A 6 6.14 39.79 -2.83
N SER A 7 6.71 40.90 -2.37
CA SER A 7 6.37 42.26 -2.82
C SER A 7 6.89 42.61 -4.22
N GLN A 8 7.86 41.85 -4.75
CA GLN A 8 8.56 42.22 -5.98
C GLN A 8 7.94 41.71 -7.28
N ALA A 9 6.94 40.83 -7.20
CA ALA A 9 6.20 40.33 -8.38
C ALA A 9 4.78 39.87 -8.00
N PRO A 10 3.86 40.81 -7.67
CA PRO A 10 2.50 40.47 -7.24
C PRO A 10 1.69 39.70 -8.30
N GLU A 11 1.95 39.91 -9.59
CA GLU A 11 1.31 39.15 -10.67
C GLU A 11 1.74 37.67 -10.73
N LEU A 12 3.02 37.37 -10.46
CA LEU A 12 3.53 36.00 -10.44
C LEU A 12 3.09 35.25 -9.16
N ALA A 13 3.06 35.95 -8.02
CA ALA A 13 2.55 35.40 -6.77
C ALA A 13 1.03 35.11 -6.84
N GLY A 14 0.28 35.97 -7.55
CA GLY A 14 -1.14 35.78 -7.85
C GLY A 14 -1.41 34.58 -8.74
N GLN A 15 -0.58 34.35 -9.77
CA GLN A 15 -0.72 33.21 -10.67
C GLN A 15 -0.36 31.86 -10.00
N LEU A 16 0.62 31.85 -9.08
CA LEU A 16 0.96 30.67 -8.28
C LEU A 16 -0.10 30.34 -7.22
N THR A 17 -0.81 31.35 -6.69
CA THR A 17 -1.95 31.14 -5.79
C THR A 17 -3.25 30.80 -6.52
N SER A 18 -3.43 31.24 -7.77
CA SER A 18 -4.58 30.88 -8.61
C SER A 18 -4.47 29.49 -9.27
N LEU A 19 -3.32 28.84 -9.19
CA LEU A 19 -3.16 27.40 -9.47
C LEU A 19 -3.61 26.52 -8.28
N LYS A 20 -4.40 27.06 -7.35
CA LYS A 20 -5.25 26.23 -6.50
C LYS A 20 -6.42 25.70 -7.33
N LEU A 21 -6.16 24.66 -8.10
CA LEU A 21 -7.15 23.74 -8.68
C LEU A 21 -7.89 22.89 -7.62
N ASN A 22 -7.89 23.33 -6.37
CA ASN A 22 -8.66 22.71 -5.30
C ASN A 22 -10.03 23.36 -5.28
N ALA A 23 -11.01 22.71 -5.89
CA ALA A 23 -12.40 23.05 -5.66
C ALA A 23 -12.65 23.04 -4.13
N ALA A 24 -13.08 24.16 -3.57
CA ALA A 24 -13.56 24.27 -2.19
C ALA A 24 -14.95 23.63 -2.05
N THR A 25 -15.08 22.40 -2.55
CA THR A 25 -16.30 21.59 -2.48
C THR A 25 -16.05 20.44 -1.52
N GLY A 26 -17.13 19.89 -0.94
CA GLY A 26 -17.09 18.68 -0.10
C GLY A 26 -16.47 17.44 -0.77
N ALA A 27 -16.01 17.55 -2.02
CA ALA A 27 -15.27 16.55 -2.78
C ALA A 27 -13.73 16.62 -2.55
N PHE A 28 -13.29 16.99 -1.34
CA PHE A 28 -11.86 17.09 -0.95
C PHE A 28 -11.05 15.88 -1.43
N PHE A 29 -11.60 14.69 -1.29
CA PHE A 29 -10.98 13.45 -1.71
C PHE A 29 -10.64 13.42 -3.21
N GLY A 30 -11.63 13.67 -4.07
CA GLY A 30 -11.48 13.56 -5.53
C GLY A 30 -10.47 14.54 -6.11
N PHE A 31 -10.36 15.75 -5.52
CA PHE A 31 -9.52 16.82 -6.06
C PHE A 31 -8.17 17.01 -5.34
N ASN A 32 -7.96 16.41 -4.15
CA ASN A 32 -6.66 16.50 -3.46
C ASN A 32 -5.87 15.18 -3.49
N VAL A 33 -6.54 14.03 -3.48
CA VAL A 33 -5.88 12.72 -3.40
C VAL A 33 -5.57 12.19 -4.80
N LEU A 34 -6.55 12.18 -5.69
CA LEU A 34 -6.43 11.57 -7.02
C LEU A 34 -5.39 12.26 -7.93
N PRO A 35 -5.29 13.60 -8.01
CA PRO A 35 -4.27 14.25 -8.84
C PRO A 35 -2.85 13.92 -8.39
N THR A 36 -2.66 13.70 -7.08
CA THR A 36 -1.37 13.33 -6.50
C THR A 36 -0.92 11.95 -7.00
N ILE A 37 -1.85 11.00 -7.17
CA ILE A 37 -1.57 9.69 -7.77
C ILE A 37 -1.05 9.85 -9.20
N ILE A 38 -1.72 10.68 -10.01
CA ILE A 38 -1.34 10.92 -11.41
C ILE A 38 0.07 11.50 -11.50
N PHE A 39 0.34 12.53 -10.70
CA PHE A 39 1.65 13.19 -10.66
C PHE A 39 2.77 12.21 -10.28
N PHE A 40 2.58 11.43 -9.21
CA PHE A 40 3.61 10.49 -8.77
C PHE A 40 3.81 9.35 -9.78
N SER A 41 2.77 8.85 -10.43
CA SER A 41 2.93 7.86 -11.51
C SER A 41 3.76 8.41 -12.68
N ALA A 42 3.52 9.66 -13.10
CA ALA A 42 4.33 10.33 -14.12
C ALA A 42 5.80 10.51 -13.68
N LEU A 43 6.02 10.94 -12.44
CA LEU A 43 7.35 11.11 -11.87
C LEU A 43 8.12 9.78 -11.81
N MET A 44 7.46 8.71 -11.38
CA MET A 44 8.06 7.38 -11.34
C MET A 44 8.42 6.90 -12.74
N ALA A 45 7.53 7.07 -13.72
CA ALA A 45 7.81 6.71 -15.11
C ALA A 45 9.04 7.45 -15.67
N ILE A 46 9.19 8.75 -15.35
CA ILE A 46 10.40 9.52 -15.70
C ILE A 46 11.64 8.92 -15.04
N PHE A 47 11.61 8.61 -13.74
CA PHE A 47 12.78 8.04 -13.05
C PHE A 47 13.15 6.64 -13.53
N TYR A 48 12.19 5.84 -13.96
CA TYR A 48 12.44 4.59 -14.68
C TYR A 48 13.06 4.85 -16.06
N HIS A 49 12.54 5.79 -16.85
CA HIS A 49 13.14 6.12 -18.14
C HIS A 49 14.59 6.59 -18.01
N LEU A 50 14.89 7.39 -16.99
CA LEU A 50 16.24 7.93 -16.72
C LEU A 50 17.22 6.91 -16.13
N GLY A 51 16.79 5.70 -15.74
CA GLY A 51 17.68 4.70 -15.14
C GLY A 51 17.92 4.87 -13.63
N ILE A 52 17.26 5.84 -12.97
CA ILE A 52 17.48 6.15 -11.55
C ILE A 52 16.89 5.04 -10.69
N MET A 53 15.63 4.66 -10.96
CA MET A 53 14.96 3.61 -10.21
C MET A 53 15.67 2.27 -10.32
N GLN A 54 16.22 1.97 -11.49
CA GLN A 54 16.92 0.72 -11.73
C GLN A 54 18.20 0.60 -10.91
N ARG A 55 18.96 1.69 -10.75
CA ARG A 55 20.13 1.70 -9.87
C ARG A 55 19.75 1.52 -8.41
N LEU A 56 18.68 2.19 -7.97
CA LEU A 56 18.16 2.04 -6.60
C LEU A 56 17.68 0.63 -6.32
N VAL A 57 16.82 0.08 -7.18
CA VAL A 57 16.28 -1.28 -7.08
C VAL A 57 17.42 -2.31 -7.11
N TYR A 58 18.38 -2.17 -8.02
CA TYR A 58 19.53 -3.07 -8.08
C TYR A 58 20.37 -3.04 -6.80
N CYS A 59 20.65 -1.85 -6.26
CA CYS A 59 21.40 -1.69 -5.02
C CYS A 59 20.69 -2.38 -3.84
N VAL A 60 19.40 -2.11 -3.66
CA VAL A 60 18.61 -2.73 -2.58
C VAL A 60 18.52 -4.24 -2.76
N ALA A 61 18.25 -4.71 -3.98
CA ALA A 61 18.19 -6.13 -4.30
C ALA A 61 19.53 -6.83 -4.03
N TRP A 62 20.65 -6.20 -4.39
CA TRP A 62 21.99 -6.73 -4.12
C TRP A 62 22.25 -6.89 -2.62
N VAL A 63 21.90 -5.87 -1.81
CA VAL A 63 22.01 -5.95 -0.35
C VAL A 63 21.15 -7.08 0.21
N MET A 64 19.89 -7.18 -0.21
CA MET A 64 18.98 -8.23 0.26
C MET A 64 19.45 -9.61 -0.17
N GLN A 65 19.83 -9.81 -1.43
CA GLN A 65 20.33 -11.09 -1.94
C GLN A 65 21.57 -11.53 -1.17
N ARG A 66 22.50 -10.60 -0.85
CA ARG A 66 23.74 -10.93 -0.15
C ARG A 66 23.53 -11.27 1.32
N THR A 67 22.61 -10.56 1.98
CA THR A 67 22.34 -10.73 3.42
C THR A 67 21.36 -11.88 3.69
N MET A 68 20.33 -12.03 2.87
CA MET A 68 19.25 -13.02 3.05
C MET A 68 19.46 -14.30 2.23
N LYS A 69 20.39 -14.32 1.28
CA LYS A 69 20.71 -15.46 0.40
C LYS A 69 19.51 -15.94 -0.44
N THR A 70 18.61 -15.03 -0.79
CA THR A 70 17.49 -15.23 -1.70
C THR A 70 17.95 -15.29 -3.17
N SER A 71 17.09 -15.75 -4.07
CA SER A 71 17.38 -15.74 -5.51
C SER A 71 17.45 -14.31 -6.07
N GLY A 72 18.08 -14.14 -7.23
CA GLY A 72 18.14 -12.82 -7.88
C GLY A 72 16.76 -12.28 -8.25
N ALA A 73 15.89 -13.13 -8.80
CA ALA A 73 14.56 -12.73 -9.24
C ALA A 73 13.67 -12.29 -8.06
N GLU A 74 13.61 -13.06 -6.97
CA GLU A 74 12.77 -12.67 -5.84
C GLU A 74 13.33 -11.43 -5.10
N SER A 75 14.65 -11.26 -5.07
CA SER A 75 15.29 -10.07 -4.47
C SER A 75 15.03 -8.81 -5.29
N LEU A 76 15.10 -8.90 -6.63
CA LEU A 76 14.76 -7.80 -7.53
C LEU A 76 13.30 -7.41 -7.42
N SER A 77 12.40 -8.40 -7.39
CA SER A 77 10.96 -8.16 -7.25
C SER A 77 10.63 -7.52 -5.90
N ALA A 78 11.22 -8.01 -4.79
CA ALA A 78 11.05 -7.41 -3.47
C ALA A 78 11.57 -5.97 -3.40
N ALA A 79 12.73 -5.70 -4.03
CA ALA A 79 13.29 -4.35 -4.08
C ALA A 79 12.46 -3.39 -4.94
N ALA A 80 11.92 -3.88 -6.07
CA ALA A 80 11.05 -3.10 -6.95
C ALA A 80 9.75 -2.71 -6.23
N ASN A 81 9.16 -3.63 -5.47
CA ASN A 81 7.93 -3.42 -4.71
C ASN A 81 8.00 -2.28 -3.67
N ILE A 82 9.20 -1.83 -3.27
CA ILE A 82 9.35 -0.62 -2.43
C ILE A 82 8.75 0.62 -3.12
N PHE A 83 8.78 0.65 -4.45
CA PHE A 83 8.49 1.84 -5.25
C PHE A 83 7.32 1.64 -6.21
N VAL A 84 7.16 0.44 -6.76
CA VAL A 84 6.09 0.11 -7.70
C VAL A 84 5.13 -0.92 -7.11
N GLY A 85 3.95 -1.06 -7.71
CA GLY A 85 2.91 -1.91 -7.18
C GLY A 85 3.11 -3.40 -7.46
N GLN A 86 2.21 -4.18 -6.88
CA GLN A 86 2.20 -5.64 -6.92
C GLN A 86 2.09 -6.26 -8.32
N THR A 87 1.65 -5.51 -9.32
CA THR A 87 1.53 -5.95 -10.72
C THR A 87 2.70 -5.50 -11.58
N GLU A 88 3.36 -4.40 -11.22
CA GLU A 88 4.46 -3.82 -11.97
C GLU A 88 5.81 -4.38 -11.53
N ALA A 89 6.01 -4.65 -10.24
CA ALA A 89 7.27 -5.21 -9.74
C ALA A 89 7.69 -6.53 -10.43
N PRO A 90 6.77 -7.49 -10.69
CA PRO A 90 7.11 -8.71 -11.41
C PRO A 90 7.53 -8.50 -12.87
N LEU A 91 7.27 -7.34 -13.48
CA LEU A 91 7.74 -7.05 -14.85
C LEU A 91 9.27 -6.94 -14.92
N VAL A 92 9.92 -6.52 -13.84
CA VAL A 92 11.39 -6.42 -13.74
C VAL A 92 12.06 -7.79 -13.87
N ILE A 93 11.32 -8.86 -13.56
CA ILE A 93 11.79 -10.25 -13.60
C ILE A 93 10.99 -11.12 -14.56
N LYS A 94 10.23 -10.50 -15.47
CA LYS A 94 9.33 -11.16 -16.43
C LYS A 94 9.91 -12.44 -17.08
N PRO A 95 11.17 -12.48 -17.56
CA PRO A 95 11.74 -13.68 -18.18
C PRO A 95 11.84 -14.90 -17.26
N TYR A 96 11.82 -14.70 -15.94
CA TYR A 96 12.03 -15.75 -14.95
C TYR A 96 10.71 -16.24 -14.33
N VAL A 97 9.64 -15.44 -14.34
CA VAL A 97 8.37 -15.72 -13.63
C VAL A 97 7.81 -17.10 -13.97
N GLU A 98 7.85 -17.50 -15.25
CA GLU A 98 7.33 -18.80 -15.67
C GLU A 98 8.10 -19.98 -15.06
N LYS A 99 9.39 -19.82 -14.81
CA LYS A 99 10.30 -20.87 -14.32
C LYS A 99 10.59 -20.80 -12.82
N MET A 100 10.02 -19.81 -12.12
CA MET A 100 10.22 -19.65 -10.68
C MET A 100 9.75 -20.86 -9.89
N THR A 101 10.45 -21.19 -8.81
CA THR A 101 10.00 -22.23 -7.88
C THR A 101 8.70 -21.81 -7.19
N PHE A 102 8.05 -22.75 -6.48
CA PHE A 102 6.83 -22.43 -5.73
C PHE A 102 7.10 -21.42 -4.58
N SER A 103 8.29 -21.45 -3.99
CA SER A 103 8.71 -20.50 -2.94
C SER A 103 9.02 -19.13 -3.52
N GLU A 104 9.70 -19.06 -4.65
CA GLU A 104 9.96 -17.82 -5.38
C GLU A 104 8.65 -17.12 -5.79
N LEU A 105 7.66 -17.87 -6.29
CA LEU A 105 6.32 -17.32 -6.59
C LEU A 105 5.64 -16.77 -5.33
N ASN A 106 5.73 -17.48 -4.19
CA ASN A 106 5.18 -16.97 -2.94
C ASN A 106 5.86 -15.67 -2.53
N CYS A 107 7.18 -15.57 -2.69
CA CYS A 107 7.93 -14.37 -2.35
C CYS A 107 7.53 -13.15 -3.17
N ILE A 108 7.35 -13.28 -4.49
CA ILE A 108 6.93 -12.13 -5.32
C ILE A 108 5.50 -11.70 -5.00
N MET A 109 4.61 -12.66 -4.68
CA MET A 109 3.23 -12.36 -4.30
C MET A 109 3.16 -11.65 -2.94
N THR A 110 3.89 -12.18 -1.95
CA THR A 110 4.01 -11.57 -0.62
C THR A 110 4.64 -10.19 -0.70
N GLY A 111 5.71 -10.00 -1.48
CA GLY A 111 6.36 -8.70 -1.66
C GLY A 111 5.40 -7.63 -2.17
N GLY A 112 4.55 -7.98 -3.15
CA GLY A 112 3.51 -7.08 -3.65
C GLY A 112 2.44 -6.73 -2.62
N MET A 113 2.05 -7.68 -1.77
CA MET A 113 1.04 -7.44 -0.71
C MET A 113 1.61 -6.72 0.52
N ALA A 114 2.90 -6.87 0.80
CA ALA A 114 3.54 -6.25 1.97
C ALA A 114 3.83 -4.75 1.79
N THR A 115 3.79 -4.27 0.56
CA THR A 115 4.22 -2.92 0.16
C THR A 115 3.08 -2.14 -0.49
N ILE A 116 3.34 -0.86 -0.78
CA ILE A 116 2.44 0.02 -1.52
C ILE A 116 3.20 0.67 -2.67
N ALA A 117 2.48 1.04 -3.73
CA ALA A 117 3.06 1.78 -4.84
C ALA A 117 3.27 3.26 -4.49
N GLY A 118 4.32 3.89 -5.05
CA GLY A 118 4.58 5.31 -4.84
C GLY A 118 3.40 6.23 -5.23
N GLY A 119 2.65 5.86 -6.28
CA GLY A 119 1.46 6.60 -6.70
C GLY A 119 0.38 6.69 -5.60
N VAL A 120 0.00 5.56 -5.00
CA VAL A 120 -1.02 5.54 -3.94
C VAL A 120 -0.50 6.06 -2.59
N MET A 121 0.80 5.90 -2.32
CA MET A 121 1.45 6.41 -1.10
C MET A 121 1.20 7.90 -0.93
N ALA A 122 1.33 8.66 -2.01
CA ALA A 122 1.12 10.10 -1.99
C ALA A 122 -0.34 10.47 -1.65
N GLY A 123 -1.29 9.61 -2.01
CA GLY A 123 -2.68 9.71 -1.58
C GLY A 123 -2.83 9.57 -0.05
N TYR A 124 -2.19 8.57 0.56
CA TYR A 124 -2.20 8.39 2.01
C TYR A 124 -1.50 9.53 2.76
N VAL A 125 -0.38 10.04 2.22
CA VAL A 125 0.27 11.25 2.74
C VAL A 125 -0.71 12.42 2.73
N GLY A 126 -1.42 12.62 1.62
CA GLY A 126 -2.42 13.68 1.48
C GLY A 126 -3.54 13.60 2.53
N MET A 127 -3.92 12.39 2.94
CA MET A 127 -4.96 12.18 3.96
C MET A 127 -4.50 12.44 5.39
N LEU A 128 -3.22 12.21 5.69
CA LEU A 128 -2.72 12.10 7.06
C LEU A 128 -1.75 13.22 7.47
N LYS A 129 -1.25 14.02 6.51
CA LYS A 129 -0.21 15.05 6.74
C LYS A 129 -0.54 16.04 7.85
N ASP A 130 -1.81 16.36 8.05
CA ASP A 130 -2.26 17.35 9.03
C ASP A 130 -2.44 16.74 10.43
N SER A 131 -2.45 15.40 10.54
CA SER A 131 -2.70 14.66 11.78
C SER A 131 -1.49 13.89 12.32
N ILE A 132 -0.51 13.59 11.46
CA ILE A 132 0.69 12.82 11.78
C ILE A 132 1.92 13.56 11.23
N PRO A 133 2.73 14.20 12.10
CA PRO A 133 3.98 14.83 11.70
C PRO A 133 4.90 13.87 10.94
N GLY A 134 5.45 14.30 9.81
CA GLY A 134 6.42 13.50 9.05
C GLY A 134 5.86 12.23 8.42
N ILE A 135 4.53 12.13 8.20
CA ILE A 135 3.89 10.91 7.66
C ILE A 135 4.52 10.38 6.37
N ALA A 136 5.00 11.26 5.47
CA ALA A 136 5.68 10.84 4.26
C ALA A 136 6.96 10.03 4.57
N GLY A 137 7.73 10.46 5.58
CA GLY A 137 8.90 9.72 6.04
C GLY A 137 8.52 8.38 6.67
N HIS A 138 7.42 8.34 7.43
CA HIS A 138 6.91 7.09 8.00
C HIS A 138 6.49 6.07 6.93
N LEU A 139 5.75 6.50 5.89
CA LEU A 139 5.32 5.60 4.81
C LEU A 139 6.48 5.12 3.93
N ILE A 140 7.48 5.98 3.66
CA ILE A 140 8.71 5.56 2.96
C ILE A 140 9.48 4.54 3.81
N ALA A 141 9.64 4.78 5.11
CA ALA A 141 10.30 3.85 6.01
C ALA A 141 9.55 2.50 6.06
N ALA A 142 8.22 2.52 6.15
CA ALA A 142 7.38 1.33 6.10
C ALA A 142 7.61 0.55 4.80
N SER A 143 7.57 1.19 3.62
CA SER A 143 7.81 0.54 2.33
C SER A 143 9.21 -0.10 2.24
N VAL A 144 10.25 0.59 2.70
CA VAL A 144 11.63 0.06 2.68
C VAL A 144 11.78 -1.13 3.62
N MET A 145 11.19 -1.06 4.83
CA MET A 145 11.22 -2.15 5.81
C MET A 145 10.36 -3.35 5.39
N SER A 146 9.30 -3.12 4.63
CA SER A 146 8.40 -4.16 4.14
C SER A 146 9.08 -5.12 3.17
N ALA A 147 10.09 -4.69 2.39
CA ALA A 147 10.78 -5.57 1.46
C ALA A 147 11.51 -6.76 2.14
N PRO A 148 12.41 -6.55 3.11
CA PRO A 148 13.00 -7.67 3.85
C PRO A 148 11.97 -8.40 4.73
N ALA A 149 11.00 -7.69 5.33
CA ALA A 149 9.95 -8.32 6.12
C ALA A 149 9.09 -9.30 5.29
N ALA A 150 8.77 -8.93 4.05
CA ALA A 150 8.06 -9.78 3.10
C ALA A 150 8.81 -11.07 2.82
N LEU A 151 10.13 -10.98 2.55
CA LEU A 151 10.96 -12.15 2.30
C LEU A 151 11.01 -13.08 3.52
N VAL A 152 11.10 -12.54 4.73
CA VAL A 152 11.07 -13.32 5.98
C VAL A 152 9.78 -14.15 6.07
N PHE A 153 8.61 -13.51 6.01
CA PHE A 153 7.34 -14.24 6.17
C PHE A 153 7.02 -15.12 4.96
N ALA A 154 7.42 -14.72 3.76
CA ALA A 154 7.25 -15.56 2.57
C ALA A 154 8.04 -16.87 2.69
N LYS A 155 9.30 -16.80 3.13
CA LYS A 155 10.15 -17.99 3.30
C LYS A 155 9.80 -18.82 4.54
N ILE A 156 9.20 -18.22 5.58
CA ILE A 156 8.64 -18.98 6.72
C ILE A 156 7.43 -19.81 6.27
N LEU A 157 6.49 -19.21 5.52
CA LEU A 157 5.26 -19.89 5.11
C LEU A 157 5.47 -20.87 3.95
N VAL A 158 6.36 -20.55 3.02
CA VAL A 158 6.71 -21.40 1.88
C VAL A 158 8.23 -21.41 1.71
N PRO A 159 8.95 -22.27 2.45
CA PRO A 159 10.40 -22.41 2.34
C PRO A 159 10.84 -22.85 0.94
N GLU A 160 12.06 -22.47 0.56
CA GLU A 160 12.68 -22.91 -0.70
C GLU A 160 13.07 -24.38 -0.60
N THR A 161 12.52 -25.22 -1.48
CA THR A 161 12.83 -26.66 -1.55
C THR A 161 13.48 -27.06 -2.88
N GLU A 162 13.49 -26.16 -3.84
CA GLU A 162 14.00 -26.36 -5.19
C GLU A 162 15.26 -25.50 -5.40
N VAL A 163 15.88 -25.59 -6.58
CA VAL A 163 17.05 -24.76 -6.93
C VAL A 163 16.61 -23.67 -7.90
N PRO A 164 16.58 -22.39 -7.48
CA PRO A 164 16.24 -21.27 -8.36
C PRO A 164 17.21 -21.10 -9.54
N GLU A 165 16.69 -20.79 -10.73
CA GLU A 165 17.51 -20.49 -11.92
C GLU A 165 18.41 -19.26 -11.72
N THR A 166 17.94 -18.30 -10.90
CA THR A 166 18.67 -17.05 -10.60
C THR A 166 19.44 -17.12 -9.28
N SER A 167 19.70 -18.31 -8.75
CA SER A 167 20.48 -18.47 -7.52
C SER A 167 21.89 -17.90 -7.68
N GLY A 168 22.26 -16.95 -6.83
CA GLY A 168 23.58 -16.30 -6.84
C GLY A 168 23.86 -15.36 -8.02
N ASN A 169 22.93 -15.19 -8.98
CA ASN A 169 23.05 -14.24 -10.08
C ASN A 169 22.00 -13.13 -9.93
N LEU A 170 22.38 -11.88 -10.22
CA LEU A 170 21.50 -10.72 -10.16
C LEU A 170 21.54 -10.00 -11.50
N GLU A 171 20.67 -10.41 -12.42
CA GLU A 171 20.51 -9.78 -13.73
C GLU A 171 19.26 -8.91 -13.75
N LEU A 172 19.46 -7.59 -13.81
CA LEU A 172 18.37 -6.65 -14.05
C LEU A 172 18.21 -6.44 -15.56
N ARG A 173 17.15 -7.00 -16.15
CA ARG A 173 16.80 -6.74 -17.55
C ARG A 173 15.80 -5.60 -17.62
N ILE A 174 16.14 -4.55 -18.38
CA ILE A 174 15.29 -3.37 -18.55
C ILE A 174 14.82 -3.35 -20.00
N GLU A 175 13.52 -3.46 -20.22
CA GLU A 175 12.92 -3.08 -21.50
C GLU A 175 12.79 -1.55 -21.54
N LYS A 176 13.37 -0.91 -22.57
CA LYS A 176 13.11 0.50 -22.86
C LYS A 176 11.77 0.59 -23.57
N ILE A 177 10.74 1.00 -22.85
CA ILE A 177 9.37 1.14 -23.36
C ILE A 177 9.22 2.50 -24.06
N ASP A 178 9.80 3.56 -23.49
CA ASP A 178 9.60 4.95 -23.94
C ASP A 178 10.72 5.47 -24.84
N GLN A 179 10.36 6.32 -25.80
CA GLN A 179 11.30 6.95 -26.73
C GLN A 179 12.07 8.13 -26.11
N ASN A 180 11.46 8.84 -25.17
CA ASN A 180 12.07 9.98 -24.47
C ASN A 180 11.36 10.26 -23.14
N VAL A 181 11.89 11.23 -22.38
CA VAL A 181 11.37 11.60 -21.05
C VAL A 181 9.92 12.11 -21.09
N ILE A 182 9.53 12.81 -22.16
CA ILE A 182 8.17 13.35 -22.30
C ILE A 182 7.19 12.21 -22.58
N ASP A 183 7.58 11.25 -23.41
CA ASP A 183 6.83 10.02 -23.68
C ASP A 183 6.62 9.22 -22.38
N ALA A 184 7.69 9.03 -21.60
CA ALA A 184 7.60 8.39 -20.28
C ALA A 184 6.66 9.11 -19.32
N ALA A 185 6.72 10.45 -19.27
CA ALA A 185 5.83 11.26 -18.45
C ALA A 185 4.36 11.12 -18.90
N ALA A 186 4.10 11.15 -20.20
CA ALA A 186 2.76 11.02 -20.76
C ALA A 186 2.16 9.63 -20.49
N ARG A 187 2.94 8.55 -20.68
CA ARG A 187 2.55 7.20 -20.32
C ARG A 187 2.24 7.09 -18.83
N GLY A 188 3.13 7.60 -17.97
CA GLY A 188 2.94 7.58 -16.52
C GLY A 188 1.71 8.39 -16.07
N CYS A 189 1.38 9.50 -16.73
CA CYS A 189 0.12 10.22 -16.51
C CYS A 189 -1.12 9.37 -16.85
N SER A 190 -1.10 8.64 -17.98
CA SER A 190 -2.21 7.77 -18.40
C SER A 190 -2.40 6.57 -17.46
N GLU A 191 -1.30 5.94 -17.06
CA GLU A 191 -1.29 4.86 -16.06
C GLU A 191 -1.82 5.37 -14.71
N GLY A 192 -1.32 6.54 -14.26
CA GLY A 192 -1.77 7.20 -13.05
C GLY A 192 -3.25 7.59 -13.07
N MET A 193 -3.77 8.06 -14.20
CA MET A 193 -5.20 8.37 -14.37
C MET A 193 -6.06 7.11 -14.22
N THR A 194 -5.65 6.01 -14.86
CA THR A 194 -6.36 4.73 -14.77
C THR A 194 -6.38 4.23 -13.33
N LEU A 195 -5.23 4.30 -12.63
CA LEU A 195 -5.13 3.96 -11.22
C LEU A 195 -6.03 4.84 -10.35
N ALA A 196 -6.02 6.16 -10.56
CA ALA A 196 -6.84 7.11 -9.81
C ALA A 196 -8.35 6.86 -9.99
N LEU A 197 -8.81 6.59 -11.22
CA LEU A 197 -10.20 6.24 -11.51
C LEU A 197 -10.61 4.92 -10.85
N ASN A 198 -9.74 3.90 -10.90
CA ASN A 198 -9.98 2.63 -10.24
C ASN A 198 -10.09 2.79 -8.72
N VAL A 199 -9.22 3.59 -8.10
CA VAL A 199 -9.29 3.92 -6.67
C VAL A 199 -10.60 4.64 -6.34
N ALA A 200 -11.00 5.64 -7.13
CA ALA A 200 -12.24 6.37 -6.91
C ALA A 200 -13.47 5.44 -7.00
N ALA A 201 -13.55 4.62 -8.05
CA ALA A 201 -14.62 3.66 -8.24
C ALA A 201 -14.68 2.63 -7.10
N MET A 202 -13.50 2.11 -6.69
CA MET A 202 -13.37 1.17 -5.58
C MET A 202 -13.93 1.75 -4.28
N LEU A 203 -13.56 2.98 -3.91
CA LEU A 203 -14.06 3.60 -2.68
C LEU A 203 -15.56 3.84 -2.72
N ILE A 204 -16.08 4.39 -3.81
CA ILE A 204 -17.53 4.62 -3.97
C ILE A 204 -18.28 3.29 -3.82
N GLY A 205 -17.83 2.25 -4.53
CA GLY A 205 -18.47 0.94 -4.52
C GLY A 205 -18.40 0.26 -3.15
N PHE A 206 -17.21 0.15 -2.55
CA PHE A 206 -17.06 -0.56 -1.28
C PHE A 206 -17.69 0.17 -0.11
N ILE A 207 -17.62 1.50 -0.04
CA ILE A 207 -18.31 2.25 1.02
C ILE A 207 -19.82 2.00 0.95
N ALA A 208 -20.41 2.01 -0.25
CA ALA A 208 -21.83 1.71 -0.44
C ALA A 208 -22.17 0.26 -0.07
N LEU A 209 -21.34 -0.71 -0.44
CA LEU A 209 -21.53 -2.12 -0.11
C LEU A 209 -21.41 -2.39 1.40
N ILE A 210 -20.46 -1.74 2.09
CA ILE A 210 -20.32 -1.83 3.54
C ILE A 210 -21.54 -1.23 4.22
N ALA A 211 -22.01 -0.05 3.78
CA ALA A 211 -23.22 0.56 4.33
C ALA A 211 -24.45 -0.36 4.18
N MET A 212 -24.60 -1.00 3.01
CA MET A 212 -25.64 -2.00 2.78
C MET A 212 -25.45 -3.24 3.68
N GLY A 213 -24.22 -3.76 3.77
CA GLY A 213 -23.88 -4.90 4.61
C GLY A 213 -24.15 -4.65 6.10
N ASN A 214 -23.83 -3.45 6.58
CA ASN A 214 -24.12 -2.98 7.93
C ASN A 214 -25.61 -2.88 8.19
N TYR A 215 -26.40 -2.42 7.22
CA TYR A 215 -27.85 -2.41 7.36
C TYR A 215 -28.39 -3.84 7.53
N ILE A 216 -27.97 -4.78 6.66
CA ILE A 216 -28.40 -6.18 6.74
C ILE A 216 -27.95 -6.82 8.06
N TRP A 217 -26.68 -6.63 8.43
CA TRP A 217 -26.11 -7.19 9.65
C TRP A 217 -26.77 -6.59 10.90
N SER A 218 -27.06 -5.29 10.94
CA SER A 218 -27.68 -4.67 12.11
C SER A 218 -29.08 -5.23 12.38
N VAL A 219 -29.86 -5.54 11.33
CA VAL A 219 -31.14 -6.25 11.47
C VAL A 219 -30.94 -7.62 12.12
N ILE A 220 -29.97 -8.41 11.64
CA ILE A 220 -29.67 -9.75 12.20
C ILE A 220 -29.16 -9.64 13.64
N ALA A 221 -28.20 -8.75 13.89
CA ALA A 221 -27.57 -8.54 15.20
C ALA A 221 -28.60 -8.14 16.26
N ASN A 222 -29.58 -7.31 15.90
CA ASN A 222 -30.69 -6.95 16.78
C ASN A 222 -31.59 -8.15 17.11
N LEU A 223 -31.80 -9.08 16.16
CA LEU A 223 -32.60 -10.28 16.38
C LEU A 223 -31.89 -11.30 17.29
N VAL A 224 -30.56 -11.40 17.22
CA VAL A 224 -29.76 -12.34 18.05
C VAL A 224 -29.25 -11.72 19.35
N GLY A 225 -29.62 -10.48 19.66
CA GLY A 225 -29.21 -9.79 20.89
C GLY A 225 -27.77 -9.27 20.91
N LEU A 226 -27.09 -9.20 19.76
CA LEU A 226 -25.72 -8.68 19.61
C LEU A 226 -25.72 -7.17 19.30
N THR A 227 -26.45 -6.39 20.09
CA THR A 227 -26.65 -4.95 19.84
C THR A 227 -25.35 -4.14 19.90
N SER A 228 -24.35 -4.58 20.67
CA SER A 228 -23.04 -3.94 20.78
C SER A 228 -22.11 -4.19 19.59
N TYR A 229 -22.42 -5.14 18.71
CA TYR A 229 -21.60 -5.51 17.54
C TYR A 229 -22.45 -5.54 16.26
N ASN A 230 -23.24 -4.50 16.06
CA ASN A 230 -24.25 -4.42 15.01
C ASN A 230 -23.73 -3.92 13.65
N THR A 231 -22.41 -3.72 13.51
CA THR A 231 -21.76 -3.35 12.24
C THR A 231 -20.67 -4.35 11.88
N LEU A 232 -20.39 -4.50 10.59
CA LEU A 232 -19.30 -5.36 10.09
C LEU A 232 -17.96 -4.89 10.63
N GLU A 233 -17.78 -3.58 10.79
CA GLU A 233 -16.63 -2.92 11.40
C GLU A 233 -16.35 -3.42 12.81
N THR A 234 -17.36 -3.43 13.67
CA THR A 234 -17.22 -3.89 15.06
C THR A 234 -16.89 -5.39 15.14
N LEU A 235 -17.44 -6.20 14.23
CA LEU A 235 -17.13 -7.62 14.13
C LEU A 235 -15.68 -7.85 13.69
N LEU A 236 -15.25 -7.16 12.64
CA LEU A 236 -13.86 -7.20 12.18
C LEU A 236 -12.90 -6.66 13.24
N GLY A 237 -13.31 -5.62 13.95
CA GLY A 237 -12.58 -5.04 15.06
C GLY A 237 -12.34 -6.03 16.18
N LEU A 238 -13.34 -6.83 16.55
CA LEU A 238 -13.20 -7.87 17.55
C LEU A 238 -12.16 -8.93 17.15
N ILE A 239 -12.18 -9.36 15.87
CA ILE A 239 -11.25 -10.38 15.35
C ILE A 239 -9.82 -9.82 15.26
N ALA A 240 -9.68 -8.55 14.88
CA ALA A 240 -8.39 -7.91 14.66
C ALA A 240 -7.80 -7.24 15.91
N ALA A 241 -8.58 -6.99 16.96
CA ALA A 241 -8.13 -6.36 18.20
C ALA A 241 -6.96 -7.09 18.90
N PRO A 242 -6.90 -8.43 18.96
CA PRO A 242 -5.73 -9.13 19.50
C PRO A 242 -4.45 -8.80 18.73
N PHE A 243 -4.55 -8.62 17.41
CA PHE A 243 -3.41 -8.21 16.58
C PHE A 243 -3.04 -6.76 16.85
N ALA A 244 -4.00 -5.85 16.96
CA ALA A 244 -3.72 -4.46 17.35
C ALA A 244 -3.01 -4.37 18.72
N TRP A 245 -3.43 -5.20 19.68
CA TRP A 245 -2.77 -5.29 20.98
C TRP A 245 -1.34 -5.81 20.87
N MET A 246 -1.10 -6.87 20.08
CA MET A 246 0.25 -7.36 19.78
C MET A 246 1.13 -6.31 19.08
N LEU A 247 0.53 -5.36 18.34
CA LEU A 247 1.23 -4.23 17.75
C LEU A 247 1.68 -3.15 18.75
N GLY A 248 1.27 -3.27 20.02
CA GLY A 248 1.57 -2.29 21.07
C GLY A 248 0.62 -1.09 21.08
N VAL A 249 -0.59 -1.25 20.53
CA VAL A 249 -1.67 -0.25 20.60
C VAL A 249 -2.24 -0.21 22.04
N PRO A 250 -2.37 0.97 22.67
CA PRO A 250 -2.99 1.12 23.99
C PRO A 250 -4.44 0.64 24.02
N SER A 251 -4.88 0.08 25.16
CA SER A 251 -6.20 -0.54 25.31
C SER A 251 -7.39 0.34 24.89
N GLN A 252 -7.29 1.66 25.12
CA GLN A 252 -8.32 2.64 24.75
C GLN A 252 -8.54 2.77 23.24
N ASP A 253 -7.51 2.46 22.44
CA ASP A 253 -7.54 2.63 20.99
C ASP A 253 -7.81 1.29 20.25
N LEU A 254 -7.88 0.17 20.97
CA LEU A 254 -7.94 -1.18 20.39
C LEU A 254 -9.16 -1.42 19.49
N ALA A 255 -10.31 -0.88 19.85
CA ALA A 255 -11.53 -1.06 19.06
C ALA A 255 -11.37 -0.46 17.65
N ILE A 256 -10.91 0.79 17.59
CA ILE A 256 -10.70 1.52 16.33
C ILE A 256 -9.52 0.89 15.56
N ALA A 257 -8.43 0.57 16.24
CA ALA A 257 -7.28 -0.06 15.60
C ALA A 257 -7.66 -1.42 14.99
N GLY A 258 -8.37 -2.26 15.73
CA GLY A 258 -8.88 -3.54 15.22
C GLY A 258 -9.76 -3.34 13.99
N GLU A 259 -10.73 -2.42 14.06
CA GLU A 259 -11.62 -2.12 12.93
C GLU A 259 -10.81 -1.79 11.66
N LEU A 260 -9.82 -0.90 11.77
CA LEU A 260 -9.00 -0.46 10.64
C LEU A 260 -8.15 -1.61 10.06
N LEU A 261 -7.54 -2.44 10.90
CA LEU A 261 -6.79 -3.63 10.46
C LEU A 261 -7.70 -4.66 9.76
N GLY A 262 -8.90 -4.85 10.28
CA GLY A 262 -9.91 -5.72 9.69
C GLY A 262 -10.42 -5.19 8.34
N LYS A 263 -10.75 -3.89 8.26
CA LYS A 263 -11.12 -3.20 7.02
C LYS A 263 -10.04 -3.34 5.96
N LYS A 264 -8.78 -3.11 6.31
CA LYS A 264 -7.64 -3.30 5.42
C LYS A 264 -7.65 -4.70 4.80
N THR A 265 -7.80 -5.73 5.63
CA THR A 265 -7.68 -7.13 5.21
C THR A 265 -8.83 -7.58 4.30
N ILE A 266 -10.07 -7.23 4.66
CA ILE A 266 -11.26 -7.66 3.91
C ILE A 266 -11.47 -6.83 2.64
N LEU A 267 -11.22 -5.52 2.73
CA LEU A 267 -11.53 -4.56 1.69
C LEU A 267 -10.24 -4.14 0.98
N ASN A 268 -9.57 -3.14 1.55
CA ASN A 268 -8.27 -2.65 1.13
C ASN A 268 -7.78 -1.58 2.12
N GLU A 269 -6.49 -1.29 2.04
CA GLU A 269 -5.80 -0.28 2.83
C GLU A 269 -6.30 1.14 2.54
N PHE A 270 -6.79 1.43 1.34
CA PHE A 270 -7.27 2.77 0.97
C PHE A 270 -8.51 3.18 1.78
N VAL A 271 -9.48 2.26 1.94
CA VAL A 271 -10.66 2.44 2.80
C VAL A 271 -10.21 2.63 4.25
N ALA A 272 -9.29 1.79 4.72
CA ALA A 272 -8.78 1.89 6.09
C ALA A 272 -8.06 3.24 6.35
N TYR A 273 -7.25 3.73 5.40
CA TYR A 273 -6.60 5.04 5.53
C TYR A 273 -7.61 6.20 5.49
N ALA A 274 -8.63 6.11 4.65
CA ALA A 274 -9.68 7.11 4.60
C ALA A 274 -10.45 7.19 5.94
N ASP A 275 -10.76 6.04 6.55
CA ASP A 275 -11.42 6.00 7.85
C ASP A 275 -10.52 6.46 8.99
N LEU A 276 -9.23 6.08 8.97
CA LEU A 276 -8.25 6.63 9.91
C LEU A 276 -8.23 8.16 9.81
N ALA A 277 -8.17 8.72 8.60
CA ALA A 277 -8.21 10.16 8.40
C ALA A 277 -9.53 10.79 8.89
N ASN A 278 -10.67 10.11 8.75
CA ASN A 278 -11.95 10.59 9.26
C ASN A 278 -11.99 10.60 10.80
N TYR A 279 -11.42 9.58 11.46
CA TYR A 279 -11.25 9.57 12.91
C TYR A 279 -10.35 10.72 13.36
N LEU A 280 -9.19 10.91 12.71
CA LEU A 280 -8.22 11.95 13.11
C LEU A 280 -8.69 13.38 12.87
N ASN A 281 -9.54 13.60 11.87
CA ASN A 281 -10.13 14.90 11.57
C ASN A 281 -11.46 15.16 12.31
N GLY A 282 -11.86 14.27 13.24
CA GLY A 282 -13.10 14.42 14.02
C GLY A 282 -14.39 14.27 13.23
N LYS A 283 -14.33 13.73 12.01
CA LYS A 283 -15.52 13.47 11.16
C LYS A 283 -16.29 12.25 11.65
N THR A 284 -15.58 11.26 12.19
CA THR A 284 -16.20 10.08 12.82
C THR A 284 -16.28 10.30 14.33
N LEU A 285 -17.49 10.23 14.87
CA LEU A 285 -17.75 10.36 16.30
C LEU A 285 -17.84 8.98 16.97
N VAL A 286 -17.17 8.82 18.09
CA VAL A 286 -17.25 7.65 18.97
C VAL A 286 -17.94 8.10 20.26
N ASN A 287 -19.09 7.50 20.55
CA ASN A 287 -19.93 7.88 21.70
C ASN A 287 -20.31 9.37 21.75
N GLY A 288 -20.50 9.99 20.58
CA GLY A 288 -20.88 11.40 20.46
C GLY A 288 -19.74 12.41 20.55
N ALA A 289 -18.49 11.96 20.69
CA ALA A 289 -17.29 12.80 20.69
C ALA A 289 -16.32 12.39 19.59
N ALA A 290 -15.44 13.31 19.16
CA ALA A 290 -14.36 12.96 18.24
C ALA A 290 -13.42 11.93 18.89
N ALA A 291 -13.02 10.91 18.14
CA ALA A 291 -12.09 9.91 18.65
C ALA A 291 -10.69 10.52 18.84
N GLU A 292 -10.14 10.43 20.04
CA GLU A 292 -8.79 10.87 20.34
C GLU A 292 -7.80 9.71 20.38
N LEU A 293 -7.36 9.27 19.20
CA LEU A 293 -6.31 8.26 19.09
C LEU A 293 -4.98 8.83 19.60
N THR A 294 -4.27 8.05 20.42
CA THR A 294 -2.93 8.42 20.88
C THR A 294 -1.96 8.55 19.70
N MET A 295 -0.97 9.43 19.82
CA MET A 295 0.05 9.60 18.76
C MET A 295 0.77 8.27 18.44
N ARG A 296 1.01 7.46 19.47
CA ARG A 296 1.55 6.09 19.34
C ARG A 296 0.70 5.25 18.39
N THR A 297 -0.61 5.18 18.62
CA THR A 297 -1.53 4.42 17.76
C THR A 297 -1.53 4.95 16.33
N ARG A 298 -1.55 6.27 16.14
CA ARG A 298 -1.53 6.89 14.80
C ARG A 298 -0.33 6.41 13.99
N VAL A 299 0.85 6.41 14.62
CA VAL A 299 2.09 5.96 13.97
C VAL A 299 2.05 4.45 13.72
N ILE A 300 1.71 3.62 14.71
CA ILE A 300 1.62 2.16 14.54
C ILE A 300 0.67 1.79 13.39
N LEU A 301 -0.51 2.39 13.34
CA LEU A 301 -1.50 2.15 12.28
C LEU A 301 -0.99 2.61 10.92
N SER A 302 -0.27 3.73 10.83
CA SER A 302 0.33 4.16 9.56
C SER A 302 1.33 3.15 8.98
N TYR A 303 1.94 2.29 9.79
CA TYR A 303 2.81 1.21 9.30
C TYR A 303 2.02 -0.08 9.07
N ALA A 304 1.14 -0.46 9.98
CA ALA A 304 0.38 -1.71 9.89
C ALA A 304 -0.62 -1.73 8.70
N LEU A 305 -1.15 -0.55 8.34
CA LEU A 305 -1.99 -0.35 7.16
C LEU A 305 -1.17 -0.21 5.86
N CYS A 306 0.14 0.04 5.95
CA CYS A 306 1.01 0.20 4.79
C CYS A 306 1.32 -1.15 4.12
N GLY A 307 0.40 -1.61 3.27
CA GLY A 307 0.59 -2.75 2.39
C GLY A 307 -0.71 -3.14 1.68
N PHE A 308 -0.60 -3.63 0.44
CA PHE A 308 -1.72 -4.13 -0.36
C PHE A 308 -2.30 -5.49 0.10
N ALA A 309 -1.94 -5.99 1.29
CA ALA A 309 -2.42 -7.26 1.81
C ALA A 309 -3.94 -7.20 2.12
N ASN A 310 -4.75 -7.56 1.13
CA ASN A 310 -6.20 -7.71 1.23
C ASN A 310 -6.72 -8.81 0.28
N LEU A 311 -7.96 -9.26 0.48
CA LEU A 311 -8.57 -10.33 -0.33
C LEU A 311 -8.65 -9.97 -1.83
N GLY A 312 -8.91 -8.70 -2.16
CA GLY A 312 -8.96 -8.22 -3.55
C GLY A 312 -7.61 -8.34 -4.27
N SER A 313 -6.51 -8.09 -3.55
CA SER A 313 -5.15 -8.18 -4.08
C SER A 313 -4.77 -9.59 -4.54
N ILE A 314 -5.38 -10.64 -4.00
CA ILE A 314 -5.20 -12.01 -4.51
C ILE A 314 -5.66 -12.07 -5.97
N GLY A 315 -6.84 -11.54 -6.27
CA GLY A 315 -7.38 -11.47 -7.63
C GLY A 315 -6.52 -10.62 -8.56
N ILE A 316 -6.05 -9.47 -8.06
CA ILE A 316 -5.16 -8.56 -8.81
C ILE A 316 -3.87 -9.27 -9.20
N GLN A 317 -3.22 -10.00 -8.27
CA GLN A 317 -1.97 -10.69 -8.56
C GLN A 317 -2.17 -11.92 -9.46
N ILE A 318 -3.23 -12.70 -9.28
CA ILE A 318 -3.56 -13.81 -10.18
C ILE A 318 -3.76 -13.29 -11.61
N GLY A 319 -4.43 -12.14 -11.77
CA GLY A 319 -4.63 -11.49 -13.07
C GLY A 319 -3.33 -10.92 -13.65
N GLY A 320 -2.63 -10.09 -12.89
CA GLY A 320 -1.42 -9.39 -13.34
C GLY A 320 -0.24 -10.32 -13.56
N ILE A 321 0.15 -11.10 -12.54
CA ILE A 321 1.26 -12.06 -12.64
C ILE A 321 0.89 -13.21 -13.57
N GLY A 322 -0.36 -13.68 -13.54
CA GLY A 322 -0.85 -14.69 -14.48
C GLY A 322 -0.88 -14.21 -15.94
N GLY A 323 -0.96 -12.91 -16.19
CA GLY A 323 -0.77 -12.34 -17.53
C GLY A 323 0.68 -12.42 -18.02
N ILE A 324 1.65 -12.46 -17.09
CA ILE A 324 3.07 -12.62 -17.38
C ILE A 324 3.40 -14.10 -17.64
N ALA A 325 2.89 -15.00 -16.79
CA ALA A 325 3.09 -16.44 -16.88
C ALA A 325 1.75 -17.21 -16.80
N PRO A 326 1.00 -17.34 -17.91
CA PRO A 326 -0.31 -17.97 -17.92
C PRO A 326 -0.32 -19.41 -17.39
N SER A 327 0.75 -20.17 -17.66
CA SER A 327 0.98 -21.54 -17.19
C SER A 327 1.04 -21.64 -15.65
N ARG A 328 1.38 -20.56 -14.95
CA ARG A 328 1.54 -20.51 -13.48
C ARG A 328 0.32 -20.00 -12.73
N ARG A 329 -0.76 -19.63 -13.44
CA ARG A 329 -1.99 -19.09 -12.83
C ARG A 329 -2.58 -19.99 -11.74
N GLY A 330 -2.49 -21.31 -11.92
CA GLY A 330 -2.95 -22.29 -10.93
C GLY A 330 -2.12 -22.28 -9.64
N ASP A 331 -0.82 -22.03 -9.72
CA ASP A 331 0.06 -21.94 -8.56
C ASP A 331 -0.20 -20.65 -7.77
N LEU A 332 -0.33 -19.52 -8.48
CA LEU A 332 -0.69 -18.23 -7.88
C LEU A 332 -2.00 -18.32 -7.08
N ALA A 333 -3.00 -19.01 -7.61
CA ALA A 333 -4.28 -19.22 -6.92
C ALA A 333 -4.13 -20.03 -5.62
N LYS A 334 -3.29 -21.07 -5.61
CA LYS A 334 -3.01 -21.87 -4.40
C LYS A 334 -2.22 -21.08 -3.35
N LEU A 335 -1.36 -20.16 -3.80
CA LEU A 335 -0.52 -19.32 -2.94
C LEU A 335 -1.25 -18.11 -2.36
N GLY A 336 -2.32 -17.63 -3.00
CA GLY A 336 -2.98 -16.36 -2.66
C GLY A 336 -3.22 -16.10 -1.17
N LEU A 337 -3.81 -17.06 -0.44
CA LEU A 337 -4.05 -16.89 1.01
C LEU A 337 -2.76 -16.90 1.84
N ARG A 338 -1.75 -17.69 1.44
CA ARG A 338 -0.45 -17.71 2.10
C ARG A 338 0.30 -16.40 1.87
N ALA A 339 0.26 -15.89 0.64
CA ALA A 339 0.86 -14.62 0.28
C ALA A 339 0.20 -13.45 1.03
N LEU A 340 -1.14 -13.47 1.14
CA LEU A 340 -1.91 -12.50 1.92
C LEU A 340 -1.49 -12.51 3.39
N LEU A 341 -1.45 -13.69 4.00
CA LEU A 341 -1.07 -13.84 5.40
C LEU A 341 0.35 -13.33 5.66
N ALA A 342 1.31 -13.71 4.82
CA ALA A 342 2.69 -13.23 4.93
C ALA A 342 2.79 -11.72 4.71
N GLY A 343 2.04 -11.15 3.76
CA GLY A 343 2.02 -9.72 3.50
C GLY A 343 1.46 -8.92 4.67
N THR A 344 0.38 -9.43 5.29
CA THR A 344 -0.19 -8.84 6.51
C THR A 344 0.81 -8.86 7.66
N PHE A 345 1.47 -10.00 7.91
CA PHE A 345 2.48 -10.09 8.96
C PHE A 345 3.72 -9.23 8.68
N ALA A 346 4.10 -9.04 7.41
CA ALA A 346 5.15 -8.11 7.05
C ALA A 346 4.80 -6.66 7.45
N SER A 347 3.60 -6.17 7.11
CA SER A 347 3.13 -4.84 7.58
C SER A 347 3.02 -4.77 9.10
N PHE A 348 2.65 -5.86 9.77
CA PHE A 348 2.58 -5.89 11.24
C PHE A 348 3.96 -5.82 11.89
N LEU A 349 4.96 -6.48 11.30
CA LEU A 349 6.34 -6.39 11.75
C LEU A 349 6.88 -4.96 11.63
N THR A 350 6.57 -4.25 10.54
CA THR A 350 6.99 -2.85 10.41
C THR A 350 6.26 -1.95 11.43
N GLY A 351 4.98 -2.22 11.70
CA GLY A 351 4.21 -1.58 12.78
C GLY A 351 4.79 -1.81 14.18
N ASN A 352 5.21 -3.05 14.47
CA ASN A 352 5.88 -3.40 15.72
C ASN A 352 7.18 -2.62 15.91
N ILE A 353 8.02 -2.58 14.88
CA ILE A 353 9.29 -1.86 14.94
C ILE A 353 9.05 -0.37 15.15
N ALA A 354 8.07 0.23 14.45
CA ALA A 354 7.69 1.61 14.68
C ALA A 354 7.22 1.85 16.12
N GLY A 355 6.37 0.97 16.65
CA GLY A 355 5.91 1.00 18.04
C GLY A 355 7.03 0.82 19.07
N MET A 356 8.09 0.06 18.76
CA MET A 356 9.24 -0.11 19.66
C MET A 356 10.12 1.13 19.75
N LEU A 357 10.14 1.97 18.70
CA LEU A 357 11.03 3.13 18.59
C LEU A 357 10.41 4.44 19.12
N ILE A 358 9.14 4.42 19.51
CA ILE A 358 8.37 5.55 20.05
C ILE A 358 7.78 5.20 21.41
#